data_AF-A0A7L3NJU8-F1
#
_entry.id   AF-A0A7L3NJU8-F1
#
_cell.length_a   1.000
_cell.length_b   1.000
_cell.length_c   1.000
_cell.angle_alpha   90.00
_cell.angle_beta   90.00
_cell.angle_gamma   90.00
#
_symmetry.space_group_name_H-M   'P 1'
#
loop_
_entity.id
_entity.type
_entity.pdbx_description
1 polymer ?
#
loop_
_entity_poly.entity_id
_entity_poly.type
_entity_poly.pdbx_seq_one_letter_code
_entity_poly.pdbx_strand_id
1 'polypeptide(L)'
;GKIYIPKQKPVQSYTEEKFTLDPELEEALTSATDTELGDLAAILGMSNLITNSQFCDVVGSSNGIDKDSFSNIVKGEKMLPVFDEPPNPTNVEETLQRIKDNDSCLVEVNLNNIKVI
;
A
#
# COMPACT_ATOMS: atom_id res chain seq x y z
N GLY A 1 -44.34 0.13 13.35
CA GLY A 1 -42.93 0.38 12.97
C GLY A 1 -42.86 1.54 12.00
N LYS A 2 -41.78 2.32 12.01
CA LYS A 2 -41.57 3.38 11.00
C LYS A 2 -41.18 2.71 9.68
N ILE A 3 -41.85 3.08 8.59
CA ILE A 3 -41.52 2.61 7.25
C ILE A 3 -40.16 3.23 6.87
N TYR A 4 -39.23 2.39 6.41
CA TYR A 4 -37.92 2.85 5.95
C TYR A 4 -38.06 3.66 4.66
N ILE A 5 -37.54 4.88 4.64
CA ILE A 5 -37.45 5.73 3.44
C ILE A 5 -35.98 5.77 3.01
N PRO A 6 -35.63 5.28 1.80
CA PRO A 6 -34.27 5.32 1.29
C PRO A 6 -33.75 6.77 1.25
N LYS A 7 -32.56 6.99 1.79
CA LYS A 7 -31.89 8.30 1.68
C LYS A 7 -31.59 8.59 0.21
N GLN A 8 -32.05 9.74 -0.29
CA GLN A 8 -31.62 10.22 -1.60
C GLN A 8 -30.11 10.44 -1.55
N LYS A 9 -29.36 9.72 -2.41
CA LYS A 9 -27.92 9.94 -2.54
C LYS A 9 -27.74 11.35 -3.10
N PRO A 10 -26.89 12.20 -2.49
CA PRO A 10 -26.58 13.49 -3.09
C PRO A 10 -26.03 13.22 -4.49
N VAL A 11 -26.64 13.83 -5.50
CA VAL A 11 -26.07 13.86 -6.85
C VAL A 11 -24.79 14.67 -6.72
N GLN A 12 -23.66 13.97 -6.64
CA GLN A 12 -22.35 14.61 -6.71
C GLN A 12 -22.20 15.11 -8.15
N SER A 13 -22.59 16.35 -8.40
CA SER A 13 -22.20 17.06 -9.61
C SER A 13 -20.73 17.44 -9.43
N TYR A 14 -19.84 16.57 -9.85
CA TYR A 14 -18.44 16.93 -10.05
C TYR A 14 -18.40 17.88 -11.26
N THR A 15 -18.22 19.16 -11.02
CA THR A 15 -17.80 20.06 -12.10
C THR A 15 -16.40 19.61 -12.47
N GLU A 16 -16.23 18.96 -13.62
CA GLU A 16 -14.91 18.69 -14.18
C GLU A 16 -14.29 20.03 -14.56
N GLU A 17 -13.50 20.59 -13.63
CA GLU A 17 -12.65 21.73 -13.93
C GLU A 17 -11.60 21.25 -14.93
N LYS A 18 -11.79 21.63 -16.20
CA LYS A 18 -10.80 21.39 -17.24
C LYS A 18 -9.59 22.29 -16.95
N PHE A 19 -8.55 21.68 -16.41
CA PHE A 19 -7.26 22.31 -16.28
C PHE A 19 -6.55 22.25 -17.63
N THR A 20 -6.31 23.40 -18.23
CA THR A 20 -5.48 23.53 -19.44
C THR A 20 -4.09 23.93 -19.03
N LEU A 21 -3.10 23.11 -19.38
CA LEU A 21 -1.69 23.45 -19.22
C LEU A 21 -1.27 24.47 -20.27
N ASP A 22 -0.16 25.14 -20.03
CA ASP A 22 0.49 25.85 -21.12
C ASP A 22 1.06 24.83 -22.14
N PRO A 23 1.21 25.21 -23.41
CA PRO A 23 1.65 24.28 -24.46
C PRO A 23 3.05 23.68 -24.19
N GLU A 24 3.92 24.45 -23.53
CA GLU A 24 5.30 24.03 -23.24
C GLU A 24 5.35 22.91 -22.19
N LEU A 25 4.55 23.02 -21.12
CA LEU A 25 4.44 22.00 -20.08
C LEU A 25 3.72 20.75 -20.59
N GLU A 26 2.71 20.89 -21.45
CA GLU A 26 2.03 19.73 -22.05
C GLU A 26 2.98 18.93 -22.94
N GLU A 27 3.79 19.61 -23.76
CA GLU A 27 4.84 18.97 -24.58
C GLU A 27 5.93 18.32 -23.71
N ALA A 28 6.37 18.99 -22.63
CA ALA A 28 7.37 18.45 -21.71
C ALA A 28 6.85 17.18 -21.00
N LEU A 29 5.60 17.17 -20.53
CA LEU A 29 5.01 16.01 -19.88
C LEU A 29 4.75 14.84 -20.84
N THR A 30 4.40 15.13 -22.10
CA THR A 30 4.17 14.09 -23.11
C THR A 30 5.46 13.49 -23.68
N SER A 31 6.59 14.21 -23.58
CA SER A 31 7.92 13.73 -23.99
C SER A 31 8.78 13.18 -22.85
N ALA A 32 8.38 13.39 -21.60
CA ALA A 32 9.08 12.88 -20.42
C ALA A 32 9.18 11.35 -20.40
N THR A 33 10.28 10.86 -19.85
CA THR A 33 10.50 9.42 -19.66
C THR A 33 9.77 8.89 -18.42
N ASP A 34 9.49 7.58 -18.37
CA ASP A 34 8.85 6.94 -17.21
C ASP A 34 9.62 7.16 -15.90
N THR A 35 10.95 7.28 -15.98
CA THR A 35 11.80 7.58 -14.81
C THR A 35 11.56 8.99 -14.30
N GLU A 36 11.52 9.99 -15.18
CA GLU A 36 11.24 11.38 -14.81
C GLU A 36 9.81 11.56 -14.28
N LEU A 37 8.83 10.88 -14.89
CA LEU A 37 7.47 10.83 -14.39
C LEU A 37 7.39 10.18 -13.01
N GLY A 38 8.16 9.12 -12.78
CA GLY A 38 8.31 8.47 -11.47
C GLY A 38 8.91 9.40 -10.41
N ASP A 39 9.95 10.15 -10.75
CA ASP A 39 10.59 11.13 -9.86
C ASP A 39 9.64 12.27 -9.50
N LEU A 40 8.89 12.79 -10.49
CA LEU A 40 7.85 13.79 -10.25
C LEU A 40 6.74 13.24 -9.34
N ALA A 41 6.29 12.01 -9.58
CA ALA A 41 5.29 11.34 -8.76
C ALA A 41 5.75 11.16 -7.30
N ALA A 42 7.04 10.84 -7.11
CA ALA A 42 7.64 10.69 -5.80
C ALA A 42 7.71 12.03 -5.04
N ILE A 43 8.14 13.11 -5.70
CA ILE A 43 8.21 14.46 -5.11
C ILE A 43 6.82 14.98 -4.76
N LEU A 44 5.83 14.77 -5.64
CA LEU A 44 4.44 15.18 -5.43
C LEU A 44 3.70 14.30 -4.42
N GLY A 45 4.29 13.17 -4.00
CA GLY A 45 3.69 12.24 -3.07
C GLY A 45 2.47 11.49 -3.65
N MET A 46 2.40 11.31 -4.98
CA MET A 46 1.29 10.60 -5.64
C MET A 46 1.19 9.13 -5.18
N SER A 47 2.29 8.52 -4.75
CA SER A 47 2.31 7.18 -4.16
C SER A 47 1.43 7.06 -2.91
N ASN A 48 1.15 8.17 -2.20
CA ASN A 48 0.26 8.19 -1.04
C ASN A 48 -1.23 8.23 -1.42
N LEU A 49 -1.55 8.55 -2.67
CA LEU A 49 -2.92 8.64 -3.15
C LEU A 49 -3.50 7.27 -3.52
N ILE A 50 -2.64 6.27 -3.75
CA ILE A 50 -3.05 4.90 -4.08
C ILE A 50 -3.00 3.99 -2.86
N THR A 51 -3.80 2.93 -2.85
CA THR A 51 -3.81 1.96 -1.75
C THR A 51 -2.58 1.07 -1.80
N ASN A 52 -2.13 0.54 -0.65
CA ASN A 52 -0.99 -0.37 -0.57
C ASN A 52 -1.13 -1.59 -1.47
N SER A 53 -2.36 -2.12 -1.59
CA SER A 53 -2.69 -3.20 -2.53
C SER A 53 -2.42 -2.81 -3.99
N GLN A 54 -2.86 -1.62 -4.42
CA GLN A 54 -2.64 -1.14 -5.78
C GLN A 54 -1.16 -0.80 -6.03
N PHE A 55 -0.44 -0.31 -5.01
CA PHE A 55 0.99 -0.07 -5.09
C PHE A 55 1.78 -1.38 -5.23
N CYS A 56 1.50 -2.39 -4.40
CA CYS A 56 2.14 -3.71 -4.48
C CYS A 56 1.85 -4.42 -5.81
N ASP A 57 0.64 -4.28 -6.36
CA ASP A 57 0.30 -4.86 -7.67
C ASP A 57 1.14 -4.22 -8.80
N VAL A 58 1.36 -2.91 -8.75
CA VAL A 58 2.12 -2.17 -9.77
C VAL A 58 3.63 -2.40 -9.62
N VAL A 59 4.16 -2.38 -8.39
CA VAL A 59 5.61 -2.51 -8.13
C VAL A 59 6.06 -3.97 -8.09
N GLY A 60 5.18 -4.89 -7.68
CA GLY A 60 5.46 -6.31 -7.53
C GLY A 60 5.20 -7.16 -8.78
N SER A 61 4.57 -6.61 -9.82
CA SER A 61 4.32 -7.33 -11.08
C SER A 61 5.59 -7.40 -11.95
N SER A 62 6.55 -8.22 -11.55
CA SER A 62 7.61 -8.71 -12.45
C SER A 62 7.14 -9.87 -13.36
N ASN A 63 5.85 -10.25 -13.28
CA ASN A 63 5.29 -11.46 -13.90
C ASN A 63 4.19 -11.22 -14.96
N GLY A 64 4.24 -10.10 -15.69
CA GLY A 64 3.67 -10.02 -17.04
C GLY A 64 2.15 -10.11 -17.16
N ILE A 65 1.43 -9.16 -16.56
CA ILE A 65 0.05 -8.86 -16.94
C ILE A 65 -0.10 -7.35 -17.05
N ASP A 66 0.21 -6.80 -18.23
CA ASP A 66 -0.26 -5.53 -18.83
C ASP A 66 -0.88 -4.47 -17.90
N LYS A 67 -0.15 -4.07 -16.86
CA LYS A 67 -0.61 -3.03 -15.93
C LYS A 67 0.53 -2.12 -15.50
N ASP A 68 1.37 -1.78 -16.46
CA ASP A 68 2.47 -0.81 -16.34
C ASP A 68 1.98 0.64 -16.11
N SER A 69 0.67 0.85 -15.94
CA SER A 69 0.08 2.17 -15.73
C SER A 69 -0.79 2.19 -14.49
N PHE A 70 -0.55 3.19 -13.64
CA PHE A 70 -1.41 3.53 -12.52
C PHE A 70 -2.83 3.76 -13.04
N SER A 71 -3.80 2.97 -12.56
CA SER A 71 -5.19 3.23 -12.92
C SER A 71 -5.63 4.57 -12.35
N ASN A 72 -6.19 5.44 -13.20
CA ASN A 72 -6.65 6.78 -12.83
C ASN A 72 -7.77 6.80 -11.76
N ILE A 73 -8.28 5.63 -11.37
CA ILE A 73 -9.33 5.46 -10.36
C ILE A 73 -8.72 4.75 -9.15
N VAL A 74 -8.62 5.46 -8.03
CA VAL A 74 -8.27 4.87 -6.75
C VAL A 74 -9.53 4.38 -6.06
N LYS A 75 -9.59 3.07 -5.76
CA LYS A 75 -10.64 2.52 -4.91
C LYS A 75 -10.22 2.63 -3.44
N GLY A 76 -11.13 3.06 -2.58
CA GLY A 76 -10.91 3.02 -1.13
C GLY A 76 -10.74 1.58 -0.65
N GLU A 77 -9.75 1.35 0.21
CA GLU A 77 -9.53 0.04 0.83
C GLU A 77 -10.45 -0.14 2.03
N LYS A 78 -10.99 -1.35 2.18
CA LYS A 78 -11.80 -1.69 3.36
C LYS A 78 -10.84 -1.83 4.55
N MET A 79 -10.98 -0.97 5.55
CA MET A 79 -10.21 -1.08 6.79
C MET A 79 -10.45 -2.46 7.41
N LEU A 80 -9.39 -3.27 7.44
CA LEU A 80 -9.38 -4.50 8.22
C LEU A 80 -9.17 -4.10 9.67
N PRO A 81 -10.01 -4.57 10.61
CA PRO A 81 -9.75 -4.36 12.03
C PRO A 81 -8.41 -5.03 12.36
N VAL A 82 -7.45 -4.23 12.81
CA VAL A 82 -6.19 -4.74 13.36
C VAL A 82 -6.50 -5.15 14.80
N PHE A 83 -6.36 -6.45 15.07
CA PHE A 83 -6.43 -6.96 16.43
C PHE A 83 -5.03 -6.89 17.05
N ASP A 84 -4.96 -6.56 18.34
CA ASP A 84 -3.69 -6.63 19.06
C ASP A 84 -3.25 -8.09 19.15
N GLU A 85 -2.18 -8.42 18.44
CA GLU A 85 -1.54 -9.73 18.58
C GLU A 85 -0.86 -9.83 19.95
N PRO A 86 -0.92 -11.01 20.61
CA PRO A 86 -0.20 -11.21 21.86
C PRO A 86 1.31 -10.99 21.66
N PRO A 87 2.04 -10.53 22.69
CA PRO A 87 3.49 -10.43 22.62
C PRO A 87 4.14 -11.76 22.19
N ASN A 88 5.21 -11.68 21.38
CA ASN A 88 5.94 -12.87 20.96
C ASN A 88 6.38 -13.69 22.19
N PRO A 89 5.97 -14.97 22.30
CA PRO A 89 6.26 -15.79 23.47
C PRO A 89 7.69 -16.37 23.50
N THR A 90 8.50 -16.15 22.47
CA THR A 90 9.86 -16.68 22.36
C THR A 90 10.76 -16.12 23.47
N ASN A 91 11.31 -17.03 24.28
CA ASN A 91 12.33 -16.70 25.28
C ASN A 91 13.70 -16.61 24.60
N VAL A 92 14.30 -15.43 24.62
CA VAL A 92 15.57 -15.15 23.95
C VAL A 92 16.72 -15.98 24.53
N GLU A 93 16.83 -16.05 25.86
CA GLU A 93 17.95 -16.73 26.54
C GLU A 93 17.88 -18.25 26.35
N GLU A 94 16.69 -18.83 26.49
CA GLU A 94 16.48 -20.25 26.27
C GLU A 94 16.76 -20.62 24.82
N THR A 95 16.26 -19.82 23.87
CA THR A 95 16.48 -20.06 22.44
C THR A 95 17.96 -19.94 22.09
N LEU A 96 18.67 -18.95 22.64
CA LEU A 96 20.11 -18.79 22.44
C LEU A 96 20.89 -20.00 22.97
N GLN A 97 20.50 -20.54 24.12
CA GLN A 97 21.14 -21.73 24.70
C GLN A 97 20.90 -22.96 23.83
N ARG A 98 19.66 -23.19 23.38
CA ARG A 98 19.33 -24.32 22.47
C ARG A 98 20.08 -24.24 21.15
N ILE A 99 20.31 -23.03 20.62
CA ILE A 99 21.16 -22.83 19.43
C ILE A 99 22.61 -23.21 19.72
N LYS A 100 23.18 -22.75 20.84
CA LYS A 100 24.57 -23.10 21.23
C LYS A 100 24.77 -24.59 21.41
N ASP A 101 23.76 -25.27 21.95
CA ASP A 101 23.77 -26.72 22.18
C ASP A 101 23.46 -27.54 20.90
N ASN A 102 23.26 -26.88 19.75
CA ASN A 102 22.88 -27.50 18.47
C ASN A 102 21.66 -28.43 18.61
N ASP A 103 20.63 -27.98 19.30
CA ASP A 103 19.41 -28.76 19.50
C ASP A 103 18.70 -29.05 18.16
N SER A 104 18.67 -30.33 17.78
CA SER A 104 18.01 -30.81 16.56
C SER A 104 16.50 -30.58 16.51
N CYS A 105 15.86 -30.35 17.67
CA CYS A 105 14.43 -30.05 17.76
C CYS A 105 14.11 -28.56 17.51
N LEU A 106 15.12 -27.69 17.47
CA LEU A 106 14.95 -26.27 17.17
C LEU A 106 15.02 -26.04 15.66
N VAL A 107 13.87 -26.11 14.99
CA VAL A 107 13.76 -25.96 13.52
C VAL A 107 13.46 -24.54 13.05
N GLU A 108 12.85 -23.73 13.91
CA GLU A 108 12.42 -22.37 13.60
C GLU A 108 12.62 -21.47 14.83
N VAL A 109 13.06 -20.25 14.57
CA VAL A 109 13.31 -19.23 15.59
C VAL A 109 12.66 -17.93 15.13
N ASN A 110 11.64 -17.47 15.86
CA ASN A 110 10.94 -16.22 15.57
C ASN A 110 11.35 -15.14 16.58
N LEU A 111 12.18 -14.19 16.15
CA LEU A 111 12.62 -13.05 16.98
C LEU A 111 11.86 -11.75 16.70
N ASN A 112 10.81 -11.80 15.87
CA ASN A 112 10.06 -10.60 15.49
C ASN A 112 9.29 -10.05 16.68
N ASN A 113 9.32 -8.73 16.85
CA ASN A 113 8.50 -7.99 17.83
C ASN A 113 8.62 -8.49 19.29
N ILE A 114 9.73 -9.11 19.68
CA ILE A 114 9.99 -9.47 21.09
C ILE A 114 10.16 -8.20 21.91
N LYS A 115 9.36 -8.05 22.97
CA LYS A 115 9.55 -7.00 23.97
C LYS A 115 10.61 -7.50 24.95
N VAL A 116 11.79 -6.87 24.96
CA VAL A 116 12.77 -7.09 26.03
C VAL A 116 12.16 -6.45 27.29
N ILE A 117 11.72 -7.29 28.21
CA ILE A 117 11.23 -6.86 29.54
C ILE A 117 12.40 -6.95 30.52
#